data_AF-A0A951ZK63-F1
#
_entry.id   AF-A0A951ZK63-F1
#
_cell.length_a   1.000
_cell.length_b   1.000
_cell.length_c   1.000
_cell.angle_alpha   90.00
_cell.angle_beta   90.00
_cell.angle_gamma   90.00
#
_symmetry.space_group_name_H-M   'P 1'
#
loop_
_entity.id
_entity.type
_entity.pdbx_description
1 polymer ?
#
loop_
_entity_poly.entity_id
_entity_poly.type
_entity_poly.pdbx_seq_one_letter_code
_entity_poly.pdbx_strand_id
1 'polypeptide(L)'
;MRLIRFIRSLYLTQPFFIWMGLLIILFVLSHFYPFLFFSSWVFLLVFLLITLVEIIILYRFSKPITAQREVNDKLSNGDINEIKIQV
;
A
#
# COMPACT_ATOMS: atom_id res chain seq x y z
N MET A 1 14.57 -12.74 10.82
CA MET A 1 13.66 -13.14 9.71
C MET A 1 12.19 -12.69 9.87
N ARG A 2 11.72 -12.21 11.04
CA ARG A 2 10.34 -11.69 11.21
C ARG A 2 10.07 -10.37 10.47
N LEU A 3 11.03 -9.44 10.51
CA LEU A 3 10.92 -8.13 9.85
C LEU A 3 10.76 -8.25 8.31
N ILE A 4 11.52 -9.16 7.68
CA ILE A 4 11.44 -9.39 6.23
C ILE A 4 10.06 -9.92 5.83
N ARG A 5 9.45 -10.80 6.64
CA ARG A 5 8.10 -11.30 6.38
C ARG A 5 7.06 -10.19 6.49
N PHE A 6 7.18 -9.32 7.49
CA PHE A 6 6.31 -8.16 7.67
C PHE A 6 6.38 -7.18 6.50
N ILE A 7 7.58 -6.84 6.02
CA ILE A 7 7.74 -5.95 4.86
C ILE A 7 7.18 -6.60 3.59
N ARG A 8 7.39 -7.91 3.41
CA ARG A 8 6.85 -8.66 2.26
C ARG A 8 5.33 -8.84 2.29
N SER A 9 4.69 -8.77 3.45
CA SER A 9 3.23 -8.87 3.57
C SER A 9 2.53 -7.53 3.35
N LEU A 10 3.24 -6.41 3.34
CA LEU A 10 2.66 -5.12 2.96
C LEU A 10 2.52 -5.04 1.44
N TYR A 11 1.28 -4.86 0.97
CA TYR A 11 0.98 -4.68 -0.44
C TYR A 11 0.64 -3.22 -0.72
N LEU A 12 1.67 -2.42 -0.99
CA LEU A 12 1.51 -1.01 -1.35
C LEU A 12 1.11 -0.88 -2.81
N THR A 13 -0.04 -0.28 -3.07
CA THR A 13 -0.59 -0.09 -4.42
C THR A 13 -0.07 1.21 -5.05
N GLN A 14 -0.25 1.36 -6.37
CA GLN A 14 0.19 2.55 -7.11
C GLN A 14 -0.25 3.90 -6.49
N PRO A 15 -1.49 4.07 -5.97
CA PRO A 15 -1.91 5.32 -5.33
C PRO A 15 -1.02 5.73 -4.14
N PHE A 16 -0.52 4.78 -3.34
CA PHE A 16 0.38 5.08 -2.23
C PHE A 16 1.63 5.83 -2.72
N PHE A 17 2.23 5.34 -3.81
CA PHE A 17 3.44 5.94 -4.38
C PHE A 17 3.15 7.26 -5.08
N ILE A 18 1.99 7.44 -5.71
CA ILE A 18 1.57 8.73 -6.28
C ILE A 18 1.46 9.78 -5.19
N TRP A 19 0.75 9.49 -4.10
CA TRP A 19 0.61 10.43 -2.96
C TRP A 19 1.95 10.76 -2.32
N MET A 20 2.83 9.77 -2.17
CA MET A 20 4.19 9.98 -1.68
C MET A 20 4.99 10.90 -2.62
N GLY A 21 4.90 10.70 -3.94
CA GLY A 21 5.52 11.59 -4.92
C GLY A 21 4.99 13.02 -4.86
N LEU A 22 3.68 13.20 -4.73
CA LEU A 22 3.06 14.51 -4.57
C LEU A 22 3.54 15.22 -3.29
N LEU A 23 3.68 14.49 -2.18
CA LEU A 23 4.24 15.04 -0.94
C LEU A 23 5.68 15.50 -1.12
N ILE A 24 6.51 14.73 -1.82
CA ILE A 24 7.90 15.13 -2.12
C ILE A 24 7.91 16.43 -2.93
N ILE A 25 7.10 16.52 -3.99
CA ILE A 25 6.99 17.74 -4.80
C ILE A 25 6.52 18.92 -3.94
N LEU A 26 5.53 18.71 -3.06
CA LEU A 26 5.01 19.74 -2.17
C LEU A 26 6.10 20.27 -1.21
N PHE A 27 6.94 19.39 -0.67
CA PHE A 27 8.10 19.79 0.13
C PHE A 27 9.13 20.57 -0.68
N VAL A 28 9.43 20.15 -1.91
CA VAL A 28 10.35 20.90 -2.79
C VAL A 28 9.80 22.30 -3.07
N LEU A 29 8.51 22.42 -3.39
CA LEU A 29 7.86 23.72 -3.62
C LEU A 29 7.82 24.60 -2.36
N SER A 30 7.75 23.99 -1.18
CA SER A 30 7.76 24.73 0.08
C SER A 30 9.04 25.50 0.37
N HIS A 31 10.13 25.16 -0.31
CA HIS A 31 11.36 25.96 -0.27
C HIS A 31 11.15 27.37 -0.85
N PHE A 32 10.35 27.49 -1.93
CA PHE A 32 10.08 28.76 -2.60
C PHE A 32 8.94 29.54 -1.94
N TYR A 33 7.97 28.83 -1.36
CA TYR A 33 6.77 29.41 -0.78
C TYR A 33 6.65 29.05 0.70
N PRO A 34 7.02 29.96 1.63
CA PRO A 34 7.08 29.64 3.06
C PRO A 34 5.78 29.11 3.68
N PHE A 35 4.61 29.55 3.18
CA PHE A 35 3.30 29.08 3.68
C PHE A 35 3.04 27.59 3.37
N LEU A 36 3.67 27.04 2.32
CA LEU A 36 3.56 25.63 1.99
C LEU A 36 4.32 24.77 3.01
N PHE A 37 5.33 25.28 3.70
CA PHE A 37 6.16 24.46 4.60
C PHE A 37 5.35 23.85 5.74
N PHE A 38 4.55 24.66 6.43
CA PHE A 38 3.64 24.17 7.46
C PHE A 38 2.63 23.18 6.88
N SER A 39 2.07 23.51 5.72
CA SER A 39 1.09 22.66 5.02
C SER A 39 1.67 21.28 4.65
N SER A 40 2.90 21.23 4.14
CA SER A 40 3.60 19.99 3.78
C SER A 40 3.76 19.05 4.97
N TRP A 41 4.12 19.60 6.14
CA TRP A 41 4.21 18.82 7.37
C TRP A 41 2.86 18.27 7.83
N VAL A 42 1.80 19.08 7.73
CA VAL A 42 0.43 18.63 8.04
C VAL A 42 0.02 17.49 7.11
N PHE A 43 0.22 17.63 5.80
CA PHE A 43 -0.11 16.57 4.85
C PHE A 43 0.71 15.30 5.05
N LEU A 44 2.00 15.43 5.37
CA LEU A 44 2.85 14.29 5.72
C LEU A 44 2.33 13.56 6.96
N LEU A 45 1.96 14.31 8.01
CA LEU A 45 1.42 13.72 9.23
C LEU A 45 0.12 12.96 8.96
N VAL A 46 -0.80 13.55 8.19
CA VAL A 46 -2.05 12.90 7.78
C VAL A 46 -1.78 11.63 6.97
N PHE A 47 -0.87 11.67 6.01
CA PHE A 47 -0.49 10.51 5.21
C PHE A 47 0.10 9.37 6.06
N LEU A 48 0.97 9.70 7.01
CA LEU A 48 1.54 8.73 7.96
C LEU A 48 0.46 8.14 8.88
N LEU A 49 -0.47 8.95 9.38
CA LEU A 49 -1.58 8.48 10.23
C LEU A 49 -2.49 7.52 9.46
N ILE A 50 -2.87 7.86 8.23
CA ILE A 50 -3.68 6.98 7.37
C ILE A 50 -2.93 5.66 7.13
N THR A 51 -1.64 5.74 6.76
CA THR A 51 -0.80 4.55 6.54
C THR A 51 -0.72 3.68 7.80
N LEU A 52 -0.59 4.29 8.97
CA LEU A 52 -0.56 3.58 10.25
C LEU A 52 -1.90 2.90 10.54
N VAL A 53 -3.02 3.58 10.30
CA VAL A 53 -4.37 3.02 10.46
C VAL A 53 -4.57 1.80 9.55
N GLU A 54 -4.16 1.88 8.29
CA GLU A 54 -4.21 0.75 7.34
C GLU A 54 -3.39 -0.45 7.84
N ILE A 55 -2.15 -0.20 8.30
CA ILE A 55 -1.30 -1.25 8.88
C ILE A 55 -1.96 -1.87 10.13
N ILE A 56 -2.52 -1.04 11.01
CA ILE A 56 -3.22 -1.53 12.21
C ILE A 56 -4.40 -2.39 11.79
N ILE A 57 -5.26 -1.94 10.87
CA ILE A 57 -6.40 -2.70 10.37
C ILE A 57 -5.95 -4.05 9.79
N LEU A 58 -4.88 -4.06 9.00
CA LEU A 58 -4.36 -5.26 8.35
C LEU A 58 -3.91 -6.35 9.35
N TYR A 59 -3.32 -5.96 10.48
CA TYR A 59 -2.78 -6.91 11.46
C TYR A 59 -3.60 -7.07 12.75
N ARG A 60 -4.57 -6.18 13.02
CA ARG A 60 -5.37 -6.19 14.26
C ARG A 60 -6.42 -7.30 14.27
N PHE A 61 -7.02 -7.61 13.12
CA PHE A 61 -8.07 -8.63 13.06
C PHE A 61 -7.45 -10.03 12.97
N SER A 62 -7.56 -10.80 14.06
CA SER A 62 -7.00 -12.16 14.15
C SER A 62 -7.76 -13.21 13.33
N LYS A 63 -8.90 -12.86 12.74
CA LYS A 63 -9.58 -13.70 11.74
C LYS A 63 -9.10 -13.26 10.36
N PRO A 64 -8.12 -13.96 9.75
CA PRO A 64 -7.75 -13.68 8.38
C PRO A 64 -8.96 -13.97 7.48
N ILE A 65 -9.14 -13.14 6.46
CA ILE A 65 -9.98 -13.50 5.32
C ILE A 65 -9.28 -14.67 4.63
N THR A 66 -9.89 -15.84 4.62
CA THR A 66 -9.28 -17.07 4.08
C THR A 66 -9.58 -17.16 2.59
N ALA A 67 -8.79 -16.48 1.77
CA ALA A 67 -8.91 -16.62 0.33
C ALA A 67 -8.07 -17.79 -0.21
N GLN A 68 -8.68 -18.73 -0.91
CA GLN A 68 -8.02 -19.79 -1.66
C GLN A 68 -8.04 -19.48 -3.16
N ARG A 69 -6.88 -19.56 -3.80
CA ARG A 69 -6.76 -19.47 -5.26
C ARG A 69 -6.78 -20.87 -5.85
N GLU A 70 -7.83 -21.20 -6.59
CA GLU A 70 -7.86 -22.35 -7.48
C GLU A 70 -7.23 -21.95 -8.81
N VAL A 71 -6.09 -22.56 -9.12
CA VAL A 71 -5.37 -22.37 -10.38
C VAL A 71 -4.68 -23.68 -10.76
N ASN A 72 -4.56 -23.93 -12.06
CA ASN A 72 -3.83 -25.08 -12.57
C ASN A 72 -2.33 -24.97 -12.28
N ASP A 73 -1.68 -26.12 -12.10
CA ASP A 73 -0.25 -26.22 -11.78
C ASP A 73 0.65 -25.67 -12.90
N LYS A 74 0.13 -25.68 -14.14
CA LYS A 74 0.73 -25.03 -15.32
C LYS A 74 -0.33 -24.27 -16.08
N LEU A 75 -0.02 -23.03 -16.44
CA LEU A 75 -0.87 -22.19 -17.29
C LEU A 75 -0.56 -22.50 -18.76
N SER A 76 -1.61 -22.73 -19.56
CA SER A 76 -1.51 -22.92 -21.00
C SER A 76 -1.38 -21.56 -21.69
N ASN A 77 -0.48 -21.42 -22.66
CA ASN A 77 -0.34 -20.18 -23.44
C ASN A 77 -1.39 -20.04 -24.55
N GLY A 78 -2.16 -21.10 -24.83
CA GLY A 78 -3.18 -21.13 -25.90
C GLY A 78 -4.63 -21.20 -25.41
N ASP A 79 -4.83 -21.48 -24.12
CA ASP A 79 -6.17 -21.66 -23.53
C ASP A 79 -6.51 -20.57 -22.52
N ILE A 80 -7.80 -20.44 -22.21
CA ILE A 80 -8.28 -19.60 -21.12
C ILE A 80 -7.94 -20.28 -19.79
N ASN A 81 -6.99 -19.71 -19.04
CA ASN A 81 -6.66 -20.20 -17.71
C ASN A 81 -7.59 -19.56 -16.67
N GLU A 82 -8.66 -20.25 -16.30
CA GLU A 82 -9.53 -19.81 -15.22
C GLU A 82 -8.76 -19.78 -13.88
N ILE A 83 -8.72 -18.60 -13.25
CA ILE A 83 -8.22 -18.42 -11.89
C ILE A 83 -9.42 -18.07 -11.03
N LYS A 84 -9.81 -18.98 -10.14
CA LYS A 84 -10.94 -18.78 -9.23
C LYS A 84 -10.41 -18.40 -7.85
N ILE A 85 -11.02 -17.39 -7.24
CA ILE A 85 -10.73 -16.98 -5.87
C ILE A 85 -11.97 -17.31 -5.05
N GLN A 86 -11.82 -18.20 -4.07
CA GLN A 86 -12.83 -18.50 -3.06
C GLN A 86 -12.43 -17.79 -1.77
N VAL A 87 -13.31 -17.00 -1.17
CA VAL A 87 -13.05 -16.15 0.01
C VAL A 87 -13.75 -16.70 1.25
#